data_AF-A0A965BBS5-F1
#
_entry.id   AF-A0A965BBS5-F1
#
_cell.length_a   1.000
_cell.length_b   1.000
_cell.length_c   1.000
_cell.angle_alpha   90.00
_cell.angle_beta   90.00
_cell.angle_gamma   90.00
#
_symmetry.space_group_name_H-M   'P 1'
#
loop_
_entity.id
_entity.type
_entity.pdbx_description
1 polymer ?
#
loop_
_entity_poly.entity_id
_entity_poly.type
_entity_poly.pdbx_seq_one_letter_code
_entity_poly.pdbx_strand_id
1 'polypeptide(L)'
;FWGAPLIQENHAMLGVRTGYDMVKRLHQLQVIWMARGLPKLNVGVGINSGPMTVGNVGSTMRFDYTVMGDSVNLGSRVEGVNKEYGTNIIVTEYTHAIVKDKWVCRYLDLIAVKGKKEPTAIYEVFHPVDEEPEAALKRPDGFLEGWDEAIRLYRAQDFETAKEHFEALLDLYADDGPTMVYIERCELMAEDPPGEHWDGVFVMTHK
;
A
#
# COMPACT_ATOMS: atom_id res chain seq x y z
N PHE A 1 -11.68 5.05 13.29
CA PHE A 1 -12.29 4.11 12.32
C PHE A 1 -13.55 4.76 11.75
N TRP A 2 -13.96 4.39 10.53
CA TRP A 2 -15.18 4.86 9.88
C TRP A 2 -16.27 3.79 9.93
N GLY A 3 -17.55 4.19 9.95
CA GLY A 3 -18.68 3.24 10.02
C GLY A 3 -19.14 2.88 11.43
N ALA A 4 -18.67 3.58 12.46
CA ALA A 4 -19.19 3.51 13.82
C ALA A 4 -19.02 4.87 14.54
N PRO A 5 -19.90 5.25 15.48
CA PRO A 5 -21.03 4.47 16.02
C PRO A 5 -22.24 4.35 15.07
N LEU A 6 -22.28 5.17 14.02
CA LEU A 6 -23.33 5.13 13.01
C LEU A 6 -22.86 4.38 11.77
N ILE A 7 -23.80 3.67 11.13
CA ILE A 7 -23.57 3.05 9.84
C ILE A 7 -23.26 4.15 8.82
N GLN A 8 -22.24 3.94 8.01
CA GLN A 8 -21.78 4.88 7.01
C GLN A 8 -21.37 4.11 5.75
N GLU A 9 -22.22 4.12 4.73
CA GLU A 9 -22.02 3.29 3.52
C GLU A 9 -20.74 3.66 2.75
N ASN A 10 -20.37 4.94 2.74
CA ASN A 10 -19.16 5.44 2.10
C ASN A 10 -17.91 5.40 3.02
N HIS A 11 -17.89 4.56 4.05
CA HIS A 11 -16.78 4.49 5.01
C HIS A 11 -15.41 4.25 4.35
N ALA A 12 -15.33 3.39 3.33
CA ALA A 12 -14.09 3.09 2.63
C ALA A 12 -13.55 4.33 1.90
N MET A 13 -14.42 5.03 1.17
CA MET A 13 -14.10 6.27 0.48
C MET A 13 -13.59 7.35 1.44
N LEU A 14 -14.25 7.53 2.59
CA LEU A 14 -13.82 8.49 3.60
C LEU A 14 -12.50 8.10 4.27
N GLY A 15 -12.26 6.80 4.47
CA GLY A 15 -10.98 6.28 4.93
C GLY A 15 -9.83 6.65 4.00
N VAL A 16 -9.97 6.30 2.72
CA VAL A 16 -8.96 6.58 1.69
C VAL A 16 -8.75 8.08 1.51
N ARG A 17 -9.84 8.85 1.47
CA ARG A 17 -9.76 10.32 1.37
C ARG A 17 -9.00 10.93 2.54
N THR A 18 -9.28 10.48 3.76
CA THR A 18 -8.59 10.97 4.96
C THR A 18 -7.09 10.68 4.88
N GLY A 19 -6.71 9.45 4.50
CA GLY A 19 -5.30 9.08 4.32
C GLY A 19 -4.60 9.96 3.28
N TYR A 20 -5.25 10.16 2.12
CA TYR A 20 -4.75 11.03 1.06
C TYR A 20 -4.57 12.48 1.52
N ASP A 21 -5.58 13.07 2.15
CA ASP A 21 -5.50 14.47 2.61
C ASP A 21 -4.41 14.65 3.68
N MET A 22 -4.21 13.66 4.56
CA MET A 22 -3.13 13.65 5.54
C MET A 22 -1.74 13.64 4.87
N VAL A 23 -1.52 12.76 3.91
CA VAL A 23 -0.24 12.64 3.20
C VAL A 23 0.02 13.85 2.31
N LYS A 24 -0.99 14.31 1.58
CA LYS A 24 -0.93 15.56 0.80
C LYS A 24 -0.51 16.73 1.68
N ARG A 25 -1.14 16.88 2.85
CA ARG A 25 -0.80 17.94 3.80
C ARG A 25 0.61 17.76 4.36
N LEU A 26 1.04 16.53 4.63
CA LEU A 26 2.39 16.25 5.11
C LEU A 26 3.44 16.67 4.08
N HIS A 27 3.26 16.38 2.79
CA HIS A 27 4.19 16.81 1.74
C HIS A 27 4.36 18.33 1.70
N GLN A 28 3.27 19.09 1.82
CA GLN A 28 3.34 20.55 1.91
C GLN A 28 4.11 21.02 3.16
N LEU A 29 3.92 20.34 4.30
CA LEU A 29 4.63 20.66 5.54
C LEU A 29 6.12 20.28 5.47
N GLN A 30 6.47 19.16 4.82
CA GLN A 30 7.86 18.76 4.61
C GLN A 30 8.64 19.84 3.86
N VAL A 31 8.08 20.44 2.81
CA VAL A 31 8.73 21.55 2.09
C VAL A 31 9.04 22.72 3.03
N ILE A 32 8.07 23.11 3.86
CA ILE A 32 8.21 24.21 4.83
C ILE A 32 9.25 23.87 5.91
N TRP A 33 9.26 22.64 6.42
CA TRP A 33 10.16 22.20 7.48
C TRP A 33 11.60 22.01 6.98
N MET A 34 11.78 21.45 5.79
CA MET A 34 13.10 21.33 5.16
C MET A 34 13.73 22.70 4.90
N ALA A 35 12.94 23.67 4.44
CA ALA A 35 13.40 25.06 4.29
C ALA A 35 13.82 25.73 5.63
N ARG A 36 13.39 25.17 6.76
CA ARG A 36 13.77 25.60 8.12
C ARG A 36 14.90 24.75 8.72
N GLY A 37 15.47 23.81 7.98
CA GLY A 37 16.50 22.89 8.47
C GLY A 37 16.00 21.83 9.46
N LEU A 38 14.69 21.57 9.48
CA LEU A 38 14.11 20.53 10.34
C LEU A 38 14.13 19.16 9.64
N PRO A 39 14.16 18.05 10.40
CA PRO A 39 14.12 16.70 9.83
C PRO A 39 12.85 16.44 9.01
N LYS A 40 12.97 15.62 7.96
CA LYS A 40 11.84 15.13 7.18
C LYS A 40 11.03 14.14 8.01
N LEU A 41 9.80 14.51 8.37
CA LEU A 41 8.83 13.60 8.97
C LEU A 41 8.08 12.85 7.86
N ASN A 42 8.00 11.52 7.94
CA ASN A 42 7.23 10.70 7.00
C ASN A 42 6.19 9.86 7.75
N VAL A 43 5.11 9.45 7.07
CA VAL A 43 4.04 8.61 7.64
C VAL A 43 3.60 7.53 6.67
N GLY A 44 3.29 6.35 7.20
CA GLY A 44 2.57 5.30 6.51
C GLY A 44 1.10 5.31 6.91
N VAL A 45 0.22 4.96 5.97
CA VAL A 45 -1.21 4.82 6.18
C VAL A 45 -1.63 3.46 5.63
N GLY A 46 -2.21 2.62 6.49
CA GLY A 46 -2.79 1.33 6.13
C GLY A 46 -4.30 1.35 6.29
N ILE A 47 -5.04 0.97 5.25
CA ILE A 47 -6.51 1.02 5.27
C ILE A 47 -7.11 -0.32 4.86
N ASN A 48 -7.95 -0.85 5.75
CA ASN A 48 -8.68 -2.08 5.51
C ASN A 48 -10.19 -1.88 5.75
N SER A 49 -10.99 -2.56 4.93
CA SER A 49 -12.44 -2.64 5.05
C SER A 49 -12.82 -4.08 5.39
N GLY A 50 -13.67 -4.27 6.39
CA GLY A 50 -14.08 -5.61 6.80
C GLY A 50 -14.86 -5.61 8.11
N PRO A 51 -15.44 -6.76 8.50
CA PRO A 51 -16.18 -6.89 9.74
C PRO A 51 -15.27 -6.66 10.95
N MET A 52 -15.76 -5.93 11.93
CA MET A 52 -15.05 -5.61 13.17
C MET A 52 -16.05 -5.36 14.31
N THR A 53 -15.61 -5.56 15.54
CA THR A 53 -16.42 -5.32 16.74
C THR A 53 -16.03 -3.98 17.33
N VAL A 54 -17.01 -3.10 17.53
CA VAL A 54 -16.82 -1.77 18.14
C VAL A 54 -17.61 -1.70 19.44
N GLY A 55 -17.03 -1.10 20.48
CA GLY A 55 -17.73 -0.86 21.73
C GLY A 55 -16.85 -0.26 22.82
N ASN A 56 -17.45 -0.07 24.00
CA ASN A 56 -16.71 0.28 25.21
C ASN A 56 -15.97 -0.95 25.71
N VAL A 57 -14.64 -0.90 25.71
CA VAL A 57 -13.78 -1.99 26.16
C VAL A 57 -12.99 -1.52 27.37
N GLY A 58 -13.04 -2.27 28.45
CA GLY A 58 -12.29 -1.99 29.67
C GLY A 58 -13.03 -2.38 30.94
N SER A 59 -12.53 -1.89 32.06
CA SER A 59 -13.13 -2.09 33.38
C SER A 59 -14.23 -1.06 33.66
N THR A 60 -14.98 -1.27 34.74
CA THR A 60 -15.99 -0.30 35.22
C THR A 60 -15.39 1.07 35.59
N MET A 61 -14.09 1.14 35.92
CA MET A 61 -13.42 2.39 36.30
C MET A 61 -12.71 3.08 35.13
N ARG A 62 -12.36 2.35 34.07
CA ARG A 62 -11.71 2.86 32.86
C ARG A 62 -12.11 2.00 31.66
N PHE A 63 -12.77 2.61 30.69
CA PHE A 63 -13.11 2.01 29.42
C PHE A 63 -12.77 2.99 28.29
N ASP A 64 -12.37 2.44 27.15
CA ASP A 64 -12.16 3.19 25.91
C ASP A 64 -13.18 2.71 24.87
N TYR A 65 -13.73 3.65 24.10
CA TYR A 65 -14.51 3.30 22.93
C TYR A 65 -13.55 2.91 21.81
N THR A 66 -13.45 1.62 21.51
CA THR A 66 -12.41 1.08 20.63
C THR A 66 -12.97 0.02 19.70
N VAL A 67 -12.14 -0.40 18.74
CA VAL A 67 -12.45 -1.39 17.73
C VAL A 67 -11.48 -2.55 17.81
N MET A 68 -12.00 -3.77 17.66
CA MET A 68 -11.22 -5.01 17.74
C MET A 68 -11.65 -5.98 16.64
N GLY A 69 -10.70 -6.82 16.23
CA GLY A 69 -10.92 -7.90 15.26
C GLY A 69 -9.80 -7.99 14.23
N ASP A 70 -9.78 -9.11 13.51
CA ASP A 70 -8.74 -9.40 12.52
C ASP A 70 -8.64 -8.34 11.43
N SER A 71 -9.77 -7.74 11.05
CA SER A 71 -9.80 -6.63 10.08
C SER A 71 -9.03 -5.40 10.56
N VAL A 72 -9.01 -5.12 11.86
CA VAL A 72 -8.25 -4.00 12.45
C VAL A 72 -6.76 -4.32 12.42
N ASN A 73 -6.40 -5.54 12.81
CA ASN A 73 -5.02 -6.02 12.81
C ASN A 73 -4.43 -6.03 11.40
N LEU A 74 -5.23 -6.40 10.39
CA LEU A 74 -4.83 -6.34 8.99
C LEU A 74 -4.52 -4.91 8.54
N GLY A 75 -5.38 -3.94 8.90
CA GLY A 75 -5.13 -2.53 8.62
C GLY A 75 -3.82 -2.03 9.23
N SER A 76 -3.55 -2.36 10.50
CA SER A 76 -2.30 -2.00 11.17
C SER A 76 -1.07 -2.67 10.54
N ARG A 77 -1.19 -3.91 10.07
CA ARG A 77 -0.07 -4.58 9.38
C ARG A 77 0.25 -3.91 8.06
N VAL A 78 -0.78 -3.61 7.28
CA VAL A 78 -0.63 -2.93 5.98
C VAL A 78 -0.03 -1.54 6.15
N GLU A 79 -0.30 -0.85 7.27
CA GLU A 79 0.39 0.40 7.61
C GLU A 79 1.90 0.19 7.70
N GLY A 80 2.35 -0.81 8.46
CA GLY A 80 3.78 -1.13 8.61
C GLY A 80 4.48 -1.50 7.30
N VAL A 81 3.77 -2.11 6.35
CA VAL A 81 4.29 -2.51 5.02
C VAL A 81 4.73 -1.28 4.20
N ASN A 82 4.16 -0.10 4.45
CA ASN A 82 4.60 1.14 3.78
C ASN A 82 6.12 1.38 3.95
N LYS A 83 6.68 1.00 5.10
CA LYS A 83 8.11 1.19 5.37
C LYS A 83 9.00 0.33 4.47
N GLU A 84 8.58 -0.90 4.20
CA GLU A 84 9.32 -1.86 3.35
C GLU A 84 9.33 -1.38 1.90
N TYR A 85 8.20 -0.83 1.46
CA TYR A 85 8.02 -0.35 0.10
C TYR A 85 8.37 1.12 -0.11
N GLY A 86 8.67 1.87 0.94
CA GLY A 86 8.89 3.33 0.84
C GLY A 86 7.65 4.12 0.39
N THR A 87 6.44 3.57 0.57
CA THR A 87 5.17 4.20 0.15
C THR A 87 4.52 4.97 1.31
N ASN A 88 3.41 5.66 1.03
CA ASN A 88 2.66 6.41 2.04
C ASN A 88 1.26 5.88 2.34
N ILE A 89 0.56 5.32 1.35
CA ILE A 89 -0.81 4.86 1.51
C ILE A 89 -0.97 3.51 0.85
N ILE A 90 -1.22 2.49 1.66
CA ILE A 90 -1.56 1.14 1.18
C ILE A 90 -2.96 0.78 1.65
N VAL A 91 -3.72 0.20 0.74
CA VAL A 91 -5.05 -0.37 1.01
C VAL A 91 -5.06 -1.86 0.70
N THR A 92 -5.88 -2.61 1.42
CA THR A 92 -6.15 -4.02 1.10
C THR A 92 -7.04 -4.14 -0.13
N GLU A 93 -7.06 -5.32 -0.75
CA GLU A 93 -7.99 -5.67 -1.83
C GLU A 93 -9.45 -5.40 -1.46
N TYR A 94 -9.83 -5.56 -0.19
CA TYR A 94 -11.19 -5.34 0.29
C TYR A 94 -11.58 -3.85 0.21
N THR A 95 -10.67 -2.95 0.59
CA THR A 95 -10.89 -1.51 0.42
C THR A 95 -10.79 -1.13 -1.05
N HIS A 96 -9.78 -1.64 -1.77
CA HIS A 96 -9.56 -1.36 -3.19
C HIS A 96 -10.80 -1.71 -4.03
N ALA A 97 -11.42 -2.87 -3.79
CA ALA A 97 -12.63 -3.30 -4.51
C ALA A 97 -13.78 -2.29 -4.43
N ILE A 98 -13.85 -1.49 -3.36
CA ILE A 98 -14.87 -0.47 -3.15
C ILE A 98 -14.49 0.87 -3.79
N VAL A 99 -13.19 1.20 -3.85
CA VAL A 99 -12.72 2.56 -4.20
C VAL A 99 -12.04 2.66 -5.58
N LYS A 100 -11.73 1.54 -6.23
CA LYS A 100 -10.92 1.47 -7.47
C LYS A 100 -11.42 2.34 -8.62
N ASP A 101 -12.73 2.57 -8.73
CA ASP A 101 -13.30 3.38 -9.81
C ASP A 101 -13.20 4.89 -9.54
N LYS A 102 -12.74 5.28 -8.35
CA LYS A 102 -12.63 6.67 -7.89
C LYS A 102 -11.20 7.08 -7.54
N TRP A 103 -10.28 6.12 -7.46
CA TRP A 103 -8.90 6.34 -7.03
C TRP A 103 -7.93 5.65 -7.98
N VAL A 104 -6.92 6.40 -8.41
CA VAL A 104 -5.77 5.83 -9.13
C VAL A 104 -4.94 5.06 -8.12
N CYS A 105 -4.77 3.76 -8.39
CA CYS A 105 -4.04 2.84 -7.54
C CYS A 105 -3.13 1.96 -8.40
N ARG A 106 -2.04 1.43 -7.82
CA ARG A 106 -1.31 0.28 -8.39
C ARG A 106 -1.51 -0.95 -7.52
N TYR A 107 -1.59 -2.12 -8.14
CA TYR A 107 -1.34 -3.36 -7.41
C TYR A 107 0.09 -3.32 -6.87
N LEU A 108 0.29 -3.64 -5.59
CA LEU A 108 1.60 -3.56 -4.95
C LEU A 108 2.19 -4.95 -4.69
N ASP A 109 1.48 -5.81 -3.96
CA ASP A 109 1.96 -7.16 -3.64
C ASP A 109 0.83 -8.06 -3.09
N LEU A 110 1.15 -9.34 -2.87
CA LEU A 110 0.38 -10.29 -2.08
C LEU A 110 1.07 -10.48 -0.72
N ILE A 111 0.39 -10.09 0.36
CA ILE A 111 0.94 -10.27 1.71
C ILE A 111 0.29 -11.45 2.43
N ALA A 112 1.10 -12.29 3.07
CA ALA A 112 0.61 -13.37 3.91
C ALA A 112 0.00 -12.81 5.20
N VAL A 113 -1.23 -13.20 5.50
CA VAL A 113 -1.88 -12.82 6.76
C VAL A 113 -1.70 -13.97 7.75
N LYS A 114 -0.88 -13.77 8.79
CA LYS A 114 -0.74 -14.73 9.90
C LYS A 114 -2.12 -15.19 10.40
N GLY A 115 -2.40 -16.49 10.27
CA GLY A 115 -3.65 -17.11 10.67
C GLY A 115 -4.71 -17.27 9.55
N LYS A 116 -4.49 -16.71 8.36
CA LYS A 116 -5.30 -17.00 7.16
C LYS A 116 -4.52 -17.87 6.18
N LYS A 117 -5.26 -18.70 5.42
CA LYS A 117 -4.69 -19.58 4.39
C LYS A 117 -4.40 -18.86 3.08
N GLU A 118 -5.19 -17.83 2.77
CA GLU A 118 -5.07 -17.10 1.51
C GLU A 118 -4.32 -15.78 1.73
N PRO A 119 -3.35 -15.43 0.86
CA PRO A 119 -2.69 -14.14 0.88
C PRO A 119 -3.70 -13.03 0.55
N THR A 120 -3.43 -11.82 1.02
CA THR A 120 -4.26 -10.64 0.74
C THR A 120 -3.51 -9.72 -0.20
N ALA A 121 -4.13 -9.37 -1.33
CA ALA A 121 -3.56 -8.37 -2.23
C ALA A 121 -3.61 -6.98 -1.58
N ILE A 122 -2.57 -6.20 -1.82
CA ILE A 122 -2.46 -4.81 -1.39
C ILE A 122 -2.18 -3.89 -2.57
N TYR A 123 -2.62 -2.66 -2.43
CA TYR A 123 -2.59 -1.64 -3.47
C TYR A 123 -2.08 -0.34 -2.88
N GLU A 124 -1.18 0.34 -3.59
CA GLU A 124 -0.82 1.72 -3.25
C GLU A 124 -1.82 2.69 -3.88
N VAL A 125 -2.21 3.72 -3.12
CA VAL A 125 -3.13 4.77 -3.58
C VAL A 125 -2.36 6.04 -3.89
N PHE A 126 -2.62 6.62 -5.07
CA PHE A 126 -1.99 7.86 -5.52
C PHE A 126 -2.89 9.08 -5.33
N HIS A 127 -4.00 9.16 -6.08
CA HIS A 127 -4.89 10.32 -6.07
C HIS A 127 -6.31 9.97 -6.56
N PRO A 128 -7.31 10.83 -6.30
CA PRO A 128 -8.63 10.69 -6.90
C PRO A 128 -8.58 10.83 -8.43
N VAL A 129 -9.42 10.07 -9.14
CA VAL A 129 -9.48 10.09 -10.61
C VAL A 129 -9.96 11.44 -11.16
N ASP A 130 -10.81 12.14 -10.41
CA ASP A 130 -11.46 13.39 -10.80
C ASP A 130 -10.79 14.66 -10.24
N GLU A 131 -9.60 14.53 -9.64
CA GLU A 131 -8.82 15.65 -9.11
C GLU A 131 -7.42 15.69 -9.73
N GLU A 132 -6.91 16.90 -10.02
CA GLU A 132 -5.50 17.05 -10.40
C GLU A 132 -4.62 16.67 -9.20
N PRO A 133 -3.70 15.70 -9.35
CA PRO A 133 -2.84 15.28 -8.26
C PRO A 133 -1.85 16.37 -7.85
N GLU A 134 -1.52 16.39 -6.56
CA GLU A 134 -0.32 17.09 -6.10
C GLU A 134 0.91 16.48 -6.79
N ALA A 135 1.89 17.29 -7.20
CA ALA A 135 3.06 16.81 -7.95
C ALA A 135 3.76 15.61 -7.27
N ALA A 136 3.84 15.61 -5.94
CA ALA A 136 4.45 14.53 -5.14
C ALA A 136 3.64 13.20 -5.16
N LEU A 137 2.38 13.24 -5.58
CA LEU A 137 1.45 12.10 -5.64
C LEU A 137 1.06 11.75 -7.08
N LYS A 138 1.58 12.48 -8.07
CA LYS A 138 1.43 12.17 -9.49
C LYS A 138 2.48 11.13 -9.89
N ARG A 139 2.12 10.21 -10.78
CA ARG A 139 3.08 9.35 -11.47
C ARG A 139 3.20 9.80 -12.93
N PRO A 140 4.38 9.66 -13.56
CA PRO A 140 4.54 10.00 -14.97
C PRO A 140 3.61 9.17 -15.87
N ASP A 141 3.28 9.72 -17.04
CA ASP A 141 2.48 9.01 -18.03
C ASP A 141 3.17 7.70 -18.44
N GLY A 142 2.41 6.60 -18.54
CA GLY A 142 2.95 5.28 -18.88
C GLY A 142 3.58 4.52 -17.70
N PHE A 143 3.77 5.15 -16.55
CA PHE A 143 4.40 4.50 -15.38
C PHE A 143 3.56 3.34 -14.85
N LEU A 144 2.24 3.52 -14.74
CA LEU A 144 1.36 2.48 -14.19
C LEU A 144 1.17 1.32 -15.17
N GLU A 145 1.08 1.61 -16.47
CA GLU A 145 1.01 0.58 -17.51
C GLU A 145 2.31 -0.23 -17.59
N GLY A 146 3.46 0.45 -17.49
CA GLY A 146 4.75 -0.23 -17.43
C GLY A 146 4.92 -1.07 -16.15
N TRP A 147 4.41 -0.58 -15.02
CA TRP A 147 4.36 -1.33 -13.76
C TRP A 147 3.53 -2.61 -13.89
N ASP A 148 2.32 -2.53 -14.45
CA ASP A 148 1.45 -3.69 -14.63
C ASP A 148 2.08 -4.74 -15.54
N GLU A 149 2.81 -4.32 -16.57
CA GLU A 149 3.56 -5.23 -17.45
C GLU A 149 4.74 -5.89 -16.74
N ALA A 150 5.51 -5.12 -15.97
CA ALA A 150 6.63 -5.67 -15.19
C ALA A 150 6.14 -6.71 -14.16
N ILE A 151 5.02 -6.44 -13.47
CA ILE A 151 4.38 -7.40 -12.56
C ILE A 151 3.88 -8.64 -13.30
N ARG A 152 3.33 -8.49 -14.51
CA ARG A 152 2.89 -9.62 -15.33
C ARG A 152 4.05 -10.55 -15.68
N LEU A 153 5.19 -9.99 -16.11
CA LEU A 153 6.42 -10.73 -16.41
C LEU A 153 6.98 -11.41 -15.16
N TYR A 154 7.06 -10.68 -14.05
CA TYR A 154 7.51 -11.21 -12.76
C TYR A 154 6.69 -12.43 -12.32
N ARG A 155 5.36 -12.35 -12.42
CA ARG A 155 4.46 -13.48 -12.11
C ARG A 155 4.56 -14.64 -13.10
N ALA A 156 5.00 -14.37 -14.33
CA ALA A 156 5.31 -15.41 -15.32
C ALA A 156 6.70 -16.04 -15.10
N GLN A 157 7.41 -15.65 -14.03
CA GLN A 157 8.79 -16.07 -13.72
C GLN A 157 9.82 -15.67 -14.77
N ASP A 158 9.50 -14.69 -15.61
CA ASP A 158 10.43 -14.08 -16.56
C ASP A 158 11.17 -12.93 -15.84
N PHE A 159 12.03 -13.30 -14.89
CA PHE A 159 12.66 -12.35 -13.96
C PHE A 159 13.68 -11.44 -14.65
N GLU A 160 14.39 -11.93 -15.67
CA GLU A 160 15.33 -11.12 -16.45
C GLU A 160 14.58 -9.99 -17.17
N THR A 161 13.53 -10.32 -17.93
CA THR A 161 12.73 -9.30 -18.65
C THR A 161 11.95 -8.41 -17.67
N ALA A 162 11.40 -8.97 -16.59
CA ALA A 162 10.72 -8.17 -15.57
C ALA A 162 11.67 -7.13 -14.95
N LYS A 163 12.91 -7.51 -14.64
CA LYS A 163 13.93 -6.60 -14.12
C LYS A 163 14.21 -5.46 -15.09
N GLU A 164 14.41 -5.73 -16.37
CA GLU A 164 14.63 -4.68 -17.39
C GLU A 164 13.46 -3.68 -17.43
N HIS A 165 12.22 -4.17 -17.34
CA HIS A 165 11.04 -3.32 -17.26
C HIS A 165 11.00 -2.47 -15.98
N PHE A 166 11.35 -3.04 -14.82
CA PHE A 166 11.44 -2.27 -13.58
C PHE A 166 12.57 -1.23 -13.62
N GLU A 167 13.73 -1.54 -14.20
CA GLU A 167 14.82 -0.58 -14.37
C GLU A 167 14.39 0.60 -15.26
N ALA A 168 13.67 0.33 -16.36
CA ALA A 168 13.10 1.38 -17.20
C ALA A 168 12.09 2.28 -16.46
N LEU A 169 11.36 1.74 -15.46
CA LEU A 169 10.48 2.55 -14.61
C LEU A 169 11.27 3.47 -13.67
N LEU A 170 12.44 3.06 -13.19
CA LEU A 170 13.31 3.93 -12.39
C LEU A 170 13.90 5.08 -13.21
N ASP A 171 14.19 4.85 -14.49
CA ASP A 171 14.61 5.92 -15.41
C ASP A 171 13.50 6.98 -15.58
N LEU A 172 12.23 6.56 -15.54
CA LEU A 172 11.06 7.44 -15.67
C LEU A 172 10.71 8.16 -14.35
N TYR A 173 10.79 7.45 -13.23
CA TYR A 173 10.49 7.97 -11.90
C TYR A 173 11.49 7.43 -10.88
N ALA A 174 12.55 8.22 -10.67
CA ALA A 174 13.57 7.92 -9.69
C ALA A 174 12.99 7.83 -8.27
N ASP A 175 13.66 7.04 -7.42
CA ASP A 175 13.32 6.84 -6.01
C ASP A 175 11.98 6.12 -5.74
N ASP A 176 11.43 5.38 -6.71
CA ASP A 176 10.26 4.53 -6.47
C ASP A 176 10.64 3.29 -5.66
N GLY A 177 10.26 3.29 -4.38
CA GLY A 177 10.53 2.19 -3.46
C GLY A 177 10.07 0.82 -3.96
N PRO A 178 8.82 0.67 -4.46
CA PRO A 178 8.36 -0.63 -4.95
C PRO A 178 9.13 -1.13 -6.17
N THR A 179 9.47 -0.27 -7.12
CA THR A 179 10.30 -0.68 -8.26
C THR A 179 11.67 -1.19 -7.80
N MET A 180 12.33 -0.52 -6.86
CA MET A 180 13.61 -0.99 -6.30
C MET A 180 13.48 -2.35 -5.60
N VAL A 181 12.41 -2.54 -4.82
CA VAL A 181 12.14 -3.83 -4.16
C VAL A 181 11.96 -4.95 -5.19
N TYR A 182 11.25 -4.70 -6.28
CA TYR A 182 11.02 -5.72 -7.30
C TYR A 182 12.26 -6.03 -8.15
N ILE A 183 13.16 -5.07 -8.38
CA ILE A 183 14.46 -5.35 -9.00
C ILE A 183 15.27 -6.32 -8.14
N GLU A 184 15.41 -6.05 -6.84
CA GLU A 184 16.11 -6.93 -5.90
C GLU A 184 15.47 -8.34 -5.88
N ARG A 185 14.13 -8.41 -5.89
CA ARG A 185 13.42 -9.70 -5.97
C ARG A 185 13.67 -10.45 -7.27
N CYS A 186 13.70 -9.76 -8.40
CA CYS A 186 14.00 -10.40 -9.69
C CYS A 186 15.41 -10.99 -9.69
N GLU A 187 16.40 -10.30 -9.11
CA GLU A 187 17.76 -10.82 -8.96
C GLU A 187 17.79 -12.09 -8.11
N LEU A 188 17.18 -12.04 -6.92
CA LEU A 188 17.12 -13.19 -6.01
C LEU A 188 16.41 -14.40 -6.65
N MET A 189 15.32 -14.16 -7.38
CA MET A 189 14.54 -15.21 -8.02
C MET A 189 15.13 -15.71 -9.32
N ALA A 190 16.00 -14.95 -9.99
CA ALA A 190 16.79 -15.47 -11.10
C ALA A 190 17.88 -16.42 -10.58
N GLU A 191 18.45 -16.15 -9.40
CA GLU A 191 19.44 -17.01 -8.75
C GLU A 191 18.83 -18.29 -8.14
N ASP A 192 17.68 -18.16 -7.46
CA ASP A 192 16.93 -19.28 -6.87
C ASP A 192 15.44 -19.24 -7.29
N PRO A 193 15.13 -19.73 -8.51
CA PRO A 193 13.78 -19.66 -9.06
C PRO A 193 12.75 -20.41 -8.19
N PRO A 194 11.58 -19.81 -7.96
CA PRO A 194 10.52 -20.51 -7.27
C PRO A 194 9.98 -21.65 -8.16
N GLY A 195 9.51 -22.74 -7.56
CA GLY A 195 9.02 -23.89 -8.32
C GLY A 195 7.78 -23.59 -9.19
N GLU A 196 7.39 -24.55 -10.04
CA GLU A 196 6.26 -24.44 -10.99
C GLU A 196 4.90 -24.09 -10.36
N HIS A 197 4.76 -24.24 -9.03
CA HIS A 197 3.52 -23.99 -8.28
C HIS A 197 3.59 -22.75 -7.42
N TRP A 198 4.47 -21.82 -7.74
CA TRP A 198 4.57 -20.55 -7.03
C TRP A 198 3.28 -19.74 -7.17
N ASP A 199 2.75 -19.31 -6.03
CA ASP A 199 1.49 -18.58 -5.90
C ASP A 199 1.65 -17.05 -6.05
N GLY A 200 2.85 -16.60 -6.43
CA GLY A 200 3.18 -15.19 -6.58
C GLY A 200 3.49 -14.48 -5.25
N VAL A 201 3.49 -15.19 -4.12
CA VAL A 201 3.82 -14.63 -2.81
C VAL A 201 5.34 -14.65 -2.61
N PHE A 202 5.91 -13.48 -2.37
CA PHE A 202 7.32 -13.38 -1.98
C PHE A 202 7.46 -13.64 -0.48
N VAL A 203 8.21 -14.67 -0.09
CA VAL A 203 8.58 -14.94 1.30
C VAL A 203 10.09 -14.79 1.41
N MET A 204 10.57 -13.71 2.04
CA MET A 204 11.99 -13.62 2.40
C MET A 204 12.32 -14.76 3.36
N THR A 205 13.12 -15.72 2.91
CA THR A 205 13.47 -16.88 3.75
C THR A 205 14.60 -16.57 4.73
N HIS A 206 15.41 -15.51 4.56
CA HIS A 206 16.50 -15.17 5.49
C HIS A 206 16.76 -13.66 5.63
N LYS A 207 17.09 -13.26 6.87
CA LYS A 207 17.90 -12.10 7.23
C LYS A 207 19.03 -12.57 8.14
#